data_AF-A0A316VHJ4-F1
#
_entry.id   AF-A0A316VHJ4-F1
#
_cell.length_a   1.000
_cell.length_b   1.000
_cell.length_c   1.000
_cell.angle_alpha   90.00
_cell.angle_beta   90.00
_cell.angle_gamma   90.00
#
_symmetry.space_group_name_H-M   'P 1'
#
loop_
_entity.id
_entity.type
_entity.pdbx_description
1 polymer ?
#
loop_
_entity_poly.entity_id
_entity_poly.type
_entity_poly.pdbx_seq_one_letter_code
_entity_poly.pdbx_strand_id
1 'polypeptide(L)'
;MHFDTHGFVARLEASGMPRPQADALVTALSDVVEESIKGLEKGLISREEGERWRYSQKVDFARLKSDVQLLERNDFTLMKSENERLMADVEKLKQRLREEITRTVAGVRLDLNLEKGRIRDESSVHALKIKEVDTRIESEIAGLRSTIASAKINVLQYLVGVATGCGALLLAYLRMFR
;
A
#
# COMPACT_ATOMS: atom_id res chain seq x y z
N MET A 1 -1.86 -71.95 -38.11
CA MET A 1 -0.63 -72.75 -38.28
C MET A 1 -1.02 -74.22 -38.29
N HIS A 2 -0.43 -75.03 -39.16
CA HIS A 2 -0.74 -76.47 -39.22
C HIS A 2 0.38 -77.21 -38.49
N PHE A 3 0.07 -77.86 -37.37
CA PHE A 3 1.02 -78.70 -36.65
C PHE A 3 1.14 -80.02 -37.44
N ASP A 4 2.33 -80.29 -37.99
CA ASP A 4 2.60 -81.51 -38.78
C ASP A 4 2.67 -82.74 -37.86
N THR A 5 1.49 -83.25 -37.50
CA THR A 5 1.30 -84.43 -36.65
C THR A 5 1.91 -85.66 -37.30
N HIS A 6 1.74 -85.85 -38.61
CA HIS A 6 2.25 -87.02 -39.33
C HIS A 6 3.78 -87.08 -39.38
N GLY A 7 4.44 -85.96 -39.67
CA GLY A 7 5.90 -85.88 -39.64
C GLY A 7 6.47 -86.06 -38.24
N PHE A 8 5.73 -85.66 -37.20
CA PHE A 8 6.16 -85.83 -35.81
C PHE A 8 6.05 -87.29 -35.34
N VAL A 9 4.96 -87.98 -35.67
CA VAL A 9 4.79 -89.41 -35.36
C VAL A 9 5.86 -90.26 -36.04
N ALA A 10 6.16 -90.01 -37.33
CA ALA A 10 7.18 -90.75 -38.07
C ALA A 10 8.58 -90.63 -37.44
N ARG A 11 8.92 -89.45 -36.88
CA ARG A 11 10.19 -89.24 -36.16
C ARG A 11 10.24 -89.95 -34.81
N LEU A 12 9.12 -90.01 -34.09
CA LEU A 12 9.03 -90.75 -32.82
C LEU A 12 9.17 -92.25 -33.05
N GLU A 13 8.56 -92.79 -34.11
CA GLU A 13 8.72 -94.18 -34.50
C GLU A 13 10.16 -94.52 -34.92
N ALA A 14 10.80 -93.65 -35.71
CA ALA A 14 12.20 -93.81 -36.07
C ALA A 14 13.15 -93.80 -34.85
N SER A 15 12.69 -93.26 -33.72
CA SER A 15 13.41 -93.22 -32.44
C SER A 15 13.10 -94.43 -31.53
N GLY A 16 12.32 -95.41 -32.02
CA GLY A 16 11.98 -96.64 -31.32
C GLY A 16 10.66 -96.62 -30.54
N MET A 17 9.84 -95.58 -30.68
CA MET A 17 8.53 -95.48 -30.02
C MET A 17 7.44 -96.25 -30.80
N PRO A 18 6.64 -97.12 -30.17
CA PRO A 18 5.51 -97.76 -30.82
C PRO A 18 4.47 -96.76 -31.35
N ARG A 19 3.96 -96.97 -32.57
CA ARG A 19 2.94 -96.10 -33.22
C ARG A 19 1.83 -95.60 -32.28
N PRO A 20 1.18 -96.45 -31.46
CA PRO A 20 0.08 -96.00 -30.60
C PRO A 20 0.51 -95.01 -29.51
N GLN A 21 1.74 -95.14 -29.01
CA GLN A 21 2.30 -94.22 -28.01
C GLN A 21 2.75 -92.91 -28.66
N ALA A 22 3.31 -92.98 -29.87
CA ALA A 22 3.68 -91.80 -30.65
C ALA A 22 2.44 -90.96 -31.05
N ASP A 23 1.37 -91.62 -31.49
CA ASP A 23 0.09 -90.95 -31.80
C ASP A 23 -0.53 -90.30 -30.55
N ALA A 24 -0.55 -91.00 -29.41
CA ALA A 24 -1.08 -90.46 -28.16
C ALA A 24 -0.28 -89.24 -27.66
N LEU A 25 1.06 -89.29 -27.75
CA LEU A 25 1.92 -88.18 -27.35
C LEU A 25 1.74 -86.96 -28.26
N VAL A 26 1.68 -87.17 -29.58
CA VAL A 26 1.48 -86.10 -30.57
C VAL A 26 0.10 -85.45 -30.41
N THR A 27 -0.92 -86.23 -30.08
CA THR A 27 -2.27 -85.72 -29.79
C THR A 27 -2.26 -84.83 -28.55
N ALA A 28 -1.70 -85.31 -27.43
CA ALA A 28 -1.59 -84.52 -26.20
C ALA A 28 -0.78 -83.23 -26.40
N LEU A 29 0.29 -83.27 -27.21
CA LEU A 29 1.09 -82.08 -27.53
C LEU A 29 0.31 -81.08 -28.40
N SER A 30 -0.48 -81.58 -29.34
CA SER A 30 -1.35 -80.76 -30.19
C SER A 30 -2.40 -80.04 -29.35
N ASP A 31 -3.01 -80.75 -28.39
CA ASP A 31 -4.00 -80.19 -27.47
C ASP A 31 -3.40 -79.09 -26.58
N VAL A 32 -2.20 -79.31 -26.00
CA VAL A 32 -1.51 -78.31 -25.17
C VAL A 32 -1.08 -77.09 -25.98
N VAL A 33 -0.61 -77.29 -27.22
CA VAL A 33 -0.25 -76.19 -28.14
C VAL A 33 -1.49 -75.38 -28.53
N GLU A 34 -2.61 -76.04 -28.83
CA GLU A 34 -3.86 -75.39 -29.18
C GLU A 34 -4.44 -74.60 -28.00
N GLU A 35 -4.41 -75.16 -26.78
CA GLU A 35 -4.81 -74.46 -25.56
C GLU A 35 -3.90 -73.25 -25.26
N SER A 36 -2.58 -73.40 -25.47
CA SER A 36 -1.62 -72.31 -25.32
C SER A 36 -1.86 -71.17 -26.32
N ILE A 37 -2.16 -71.50 -27.59
CA ILE A 37 -2.48 -70.51 -28.62
C ILE A 37 -3.79 -69.79 -28.29
N LYS A 38 -4.84 -70.52 -27.92
CA LYS A 38 -6.12 -69.93 -27.49
C LYS A 38 -5.94 -69.03 -26.26
N GLY A 39 -5.08 -69.42 -25.32
CA GLY A 39 -4.70 -68.63 -24.16
C GLY A 39 -4.00 -67.31 -24.54
N LEU A 40 -3.07 -67.36 -25.49
CA LEU A 40 -2.39 -66.17 -26.02
C LEU A 40 -3.35 -65.24 -26.77
N GLU A 41 -4.19 -65.79 -27.65
CA GLU A 41 -5.18 -65.01 -28.42
C GLU A 41 -6.16 -64.27 -27.51
N LYS A 42 -6.54 -64.86 -26.36
CA LYS A 42 -7.45 -64.25 -25.40
C LYS A 42 -6.91 -62.95 -24.76
N GLY A 43 -5.59 -62.76 -24.75
CA GLY A 43 -4.93 -61.54 -24.26
C GLY A 43 -4.58 -60.54 -25.37
N LEU A 44 -4.78 -60.90 -26.64
CA LEU A 44 -4.46 -60.04 -27.77
C LEU A 44 -5.69 -59.23 -28.19
N ILE A 45 -5.45 -57.96 -28.49
CA ILE A 45 -6.43 -57.09 -29.13
C ILE A 45 -6.43 -57.36 -30.65
N SER A 46 -7.60 -57.43 -31.26
CA SER A 46 -7.68 -57.55 -32.71
C SER A 46 -7.12 -56.29 -33.38
N ARG A 47 -6.55 -56.43 -34.59
CA ARG A 47 -6.05 -55.26 -35.33
C ARG A 47 -7.13 -54.18 -35.53
N GLU A 48 -8.37 -54.60 -35.75
CA GLU A 48 -9.51 -53.71 -35.96
C GLU A 48 -9.84 -52.90 -34.69
N GLU A 49 -9.90 -53.55 -33.53
CA GLU A 49 -10.11 -52.87 -32.24
C GLU A 49 -8.95 -51.91 -31.92
N GLY A 50 -7.71 -52.29 -32.23
CA GLY A 50 -6.54 -51.44 -32.05
C GLY A 50 -6.58 -50.19 -32.93
N GLU A 51 -6.99 -50.31 -34.20
CA GLU A 51 -7.19 -49.16 -35.09
C GLU A 51 -8.34 -48.27 -34.63
N ARG A 52 -9.46 -48.86 -34.18
CA ARG A 52 -10.59 -48.11 -33.64
C ARG A 52 -10.21 -47.29 -32.42
N TRP A 53 -9.45 -47.88 -31.50
CA TRP A 53 -8.96 -47.20 -30.31
C TRP A 53 -8.00 -46.06 -30.67
N ARG A 54 -7.05 -46.30 -31.59
CA ARG A 54 -6.17 -45.25 -32.13
C ARG A 54 -6.96 -44.10 -32.75
N TYR A 55 -8.00 -44.40 -33.53
CA TYR A 55 -8.84 -43.38 -34.15
C TYR A 55 -9.57 -42.53 -33.10
N SER A 56 -10.18 -43.18 -32.10
CA SER A 56 -10.84 -42.47 -30.98
C SER A 56 -9.86 -41.54 -30.26
N GLN A 57 -8.68 -42.05 -29.90
CA GLN A 57 -7.65 -41.23 -29.25
C GLN A 57 -7.23 -40.03 -30.10
N LYS A 58 -7.11 -40.21 -31.42
CA LYS A 58 -6.74 -39.11 -32.33
C LYS A 58 -7.80 -38.02 -32.37
N VAL A 59 -9.09 -38.39 -32.34
CA VAL A 59 -10.20 -37.43 -32.26
C VAL A 59 -10.20 -36.73 -30.91
N ASP A 60 -10.05 -37.46 -29.81
CA ASP A 60 -10.02 -36.89 -28.46
C ASP A 60 -8.85 -35.91 -28.29
N PHE A 61 -7.69 -36.25 -28.85
CA PHE A 61 -6.52 -35.38 -28.81
C PHE A 61 -6.71 -34.12 -29.66
N ALA A 62 -7.34 -34.24 -30.83
CA ALA A 62 -7.68 -33.09 -31.66
C ALA A 62 -8.67 -32.15 -30.96
N ARG A 63 -9.67 -32.71 -30.28
CA ARG A 63 -10.63 -31.95 -29.48
C ARG A 63 -9.95 -31.25 -28.30
N LEU A 64 -9.18 -31.98 -27.50
CA LEU A 64 -8.46 -31.41 -26.36
C LEU A 64 -7.55 -30.26 -26.79
N LYS A 65 -6.82 -30.42 -27.90
CA LYS A 65 -5.99 -29.36 -28.46
C LYS A 65 -6.81 -28.12 -28.83
N SER A 66 -7.97 -28.30 -29.44
CA SER A 66 -8.88 -27.19 -29.79
C SER A 66 -9.38 -26.47 -28.54
N ASP A 67 -9.79 -27.22 -27.52
CA ASP A 67 -10.31 -26.68 -26.26
C ASP A 67 -9.22 -25.87 -25.53
N VAL A 68 -7.99 -26.39 -25.46
CA VAL A 68 -6.83 -25.68 -24.88
C VAL A 68 -6.55 -24.37 -25.64
N GLN A 69 -6.50 -24.41 -26.97
CA GLN A 69 -6.26 -23.22 -27.78
C GLN A 69 -7.35 -22.15 -27.61
N LEU A 70 -8.60 -22.57 -27.43
CA LEU A 70 -9.71 -21.65 -27.19
C LEU A 70 -9.60 -21.00 -25.80
N LEU A 71 -9.31 -21.80 -24.77
CA LEU A 71 -9.11 -21.31 -23.41
C LEU A 71 -7.95 -20.32 -23.34
N GLU A 72 -6.79 -20.68 -23.89
CA GLU A 72 -5.61 -19.79 -23.92
C GLU A 72 -5.92 -18.45 -24.59
N ARG A 73 -6.66 -18.46 -25.71
CA ARG A 73 -7.07 -17.22 -26.39
C ARG A 73 -8.03 -16.39 -25.55
N ASN A 74 -8.98 -17.03 -24.88
CA ASN A 74 -9.95 -16.34 -24.02
C ASN A 74 -9.24 -15.70 -22.83
N ASP A 75 -8.47 -16.48 -22.09
CA ASP A 75 -7.72 -16.02 -20.91
C ASP A 75 -6.74 -14.91 -21.27
N PHE A 76 -6.03 -15.04 -22.39
CA PHE A 76 -5.15 -13.98 -22.88
C PHE A 76 -5.91 -12.69 -23.16
N THR A 77 -7.09 -12.77 -23.79
CA THR A 77 -7.91 -11.59 -24.12
C THR A 77 -8.43 -10.92 -22.85
N LEU A 78 -8.94 -11.71 -21.90
CA LEU A 78 -9.39 -11.23 -20.59
C LEU A 78 -8.25 -10.56 -19.84
N MET A 79 -7.11 -11.25 -19.68
CA MET A 79 -5.95 -10.72 -18.97
C MET A 79 -5.40 -9.45 -19.63
N LYS A 80 -5.37 -9.39 -20.96
CA LYS A 80 -4.97 -8.18 -21.69
C LYS A 80 -5.92 -7.01 -21.40
N SER A 81 -7.23 -7.24 -21.47
CA SER A 81 -8.23 -6.20 -21.18
C SER A 81 -8.16 -5.70 -19.74
N GLU A 82 -7.94 -6.61 -18.79
CA GLU A 82 -7.80 -6.25 -17.38
C GLU A 82 -6.52 -5.47 -17.14
N ASN A 83 -5.41 -5.84 -17.78
CA ASN A 83 -4.16 -5.10 -17.72
C ASN A 83 -4.32 -3.68 -18.30
N GLU A 84 -4.96 -3.53 -19.46
CA GLU A 84 -5.27 -2.23 -20.06
C GLU A 84 -6.14 -1.36 -19.13
N ARG A 85 -7.16 -1.95 -18.50
CA ARG A 85 -7.98 -1.28 -17.50
C ARG A 85 -7.16 -0.83 -16.28
N LEU A 86 -6.34 -1.71 -15.72
CA LEU A 86 -5.50 -1.41 -14.56
C LEU A 86 -4.48 -0.31 -14.88
N MET A 87 -3.86 -0.33 -16.06
CA MET A 87 -2.98 0.76 -16.50
C MET A 87 -3.71 2.11 -16.57
N ALA A 88 -4.94 2.13 -17.08
CA ALA A 88 -5.75 3.35 -17.12
C ALA A 88 -6.13 3.84 -15.72
N ASP A 89 -6.47 2.93 -14.81
CA ASP A 89 -6.80 3.27 -13.42
C ASP A 89 -5.56 3.82 -12.66
N VAL A 90 -4.37 3.26 -12.91
CA VAL A 90 -3.11 3.77 -12.36
C VAL A 90 -2.82 5.20 -12.82
N GLU A 91 -2.98 5.50 -14.11
CA GLU A 91 -2.73 6.86 -14.61
C GLU A 91 -3.76 7.86 -14.05
N LYS A 92 -5.03 7.47 -13.91
CA LYS A 92 -6.05 8.29 -13.24
C LYS A 92 -5.70 8.56 -11.78
N LEU A 93 -5.27 7.55 -11.03
CA LEU A 93 -4.87 7.71 -9.63
C LEU A 93 -3.66 8.64 -9.50
N LYS A 94 -2.67 8.50 -10.37
CA LYS A 94 -1.50 9.36 -10.42
C LYS A 94 -1.86 10.81 -10.71
N GLN A 95 -2.80 11.06 -11.62
CA GLN A 95 -3.30 12.41 -11.89
C GLN A 95 -4.01 13.00 -10.66
N ARG A 96 -4.95 12.26 -10.06
CA ARG A 96 -5.67 12.70 -8.85
C ARG A 96 -4.72 13.03 -7.71
N LEU A 97 -3.72 12.19 -7.47
CA LEU A 97 -2.72 12.41 -6.44
C LEU A 97 -1.94 13.71 -6.66
N ARG A 98 -1.54 14.01 -7.90
CA ARG A 98 -0.87 15.28 -8.24
C ARG A 98 -1.76 16.48 -7.97
N GLU A 99 -3.04 16.39 -8.32
CA GLU A 99 -4.01 17.45 -8.07
C GLU A 99 -4.23 17.68 -6.57
N GLU A 100 -4.34 16.61 -5.77
CA GLU A 100 -4.48 16.67 -4.32
C GLU A 100 -3.24 17.25 -3.64
N ILE A 101 -2.03 16.86 -4.06
CA ILE A 101 -0.77 17.44 -3.57
C ILE A 101 -0.75 18.94 -3.87
N THR A 102 -1.06 19.33 -5.10
CA THR A 102 -1.07 20.74 -5.53
C THR A 102 -2.06 21.55 -4.70
N ARG A 103 -3.27 21.03 -4.51
CA ARG A 103 -4.32 21.66 -3.70
C ARG A 103 -3.89 21.80 -2.24
N THR A 104 -3.31 20.75 -1.66
CA THR A 104 -2.85 20.74 -0.27
C THR A 104 -1.74 21.75 -0.04
N VAL A 105 -0.74 21.79 -0.93
CA VAL A 105 0.36 22.76 -0.88
C VAL A 105 -0.16 24.19 -1.00
N ALA A 106 -1.10 24.44 -1.91
CA ALA A 106 -1.72 25.75 -2.05
C ALA A 106 -2.49 26.16 -0.79
N GLY A 107 -3.23 25.23 -0.19
CA GLY A 107 -3.96 25.43 1.07
C GLY A 107 -3.02 25.81 2.21
N VAL A 108 -1.98 25.01 2.46
CA VAL A 108 -0.99 25.29 3.52
C VAL A 108 -0.31 26.64 3.30
N ARG A 109 0.04 26.98 2.05
CA ARG A 109 0.63 28.29 1.74
C ARG A 109 -0.33 29.45 2.03
N LEU A 110 -1.62 29.29 1.74
CA LEU A 110 -2.64 30.28 2.06
C LEU A 110 -2.77 30.45 3.58
N ASP A 111 -2.89 29.35 4.32
CA ASP A 111 -3.01 29.35 5.77
C ASP A 111 -1.83 30.08 6.43
N LEU A 112 -0.61 29.79 5.99
CA LEU A 112 0.59 30.48 6.48
C LEU A 112 0.59 31.99 6.18
N ASN A 113 0.11 32.39 5.01
CA ASN A 113 0.02 33.81 4.67
C ASN A 113 -1.03 34.53 5.50
N LEU A 114 -2.18 33.91 5.74
CA LEU A 114 -3.23 34.44 6.60
C LEU A 114 -2.73 34.58 8.05
N GLU A 115 -2.08 33.53 8.57
CA GLU A 115 -1.54 33.52 9.93
C GLU A 115 -0.42 34.56 10.11
N LYS A 116 0.46 34.71 9.11
CA LYS A 116 1.47 35.77 9.09
C LYS A 116 0.82 37.16 9.10
N GLY A 117 -0.27 37.34 8.36
CA GLY A 117 -1.07 38.57 8.36
C GLY A 117 -1.63 38.87 9.75
N ARG A 118 -2.29 37.89 10.37
CA ARG A 118 -2.86 37.98 11.72
C ARG A 118 -1.80 38.38 12.77
N ILE A 119 -0.64 37.72 12.77
CA ILE A 119 0.47 38.02 13.68
C ILE A 119 0.96 39.47 13.49
N ARG A 120 1.05 39.96 12.25
CA ARG A 120 1.47 41.33 11.96
C ARG A 120 0.46 42.35 12.49
N ASP A 121 -0.83 42.08 12.31
CA ASP A 121 -1.88 42.98 12.78
C ASP A 121 -1.93 43.01 14.31
N GLU A 122 -1.82 41.86 14.97
CA GLU A 122 -1.70 41.76 16.43
C GLU A 122 -0.46 42.46 16.97
N SER A 123 0.70 42.27 16.32
CA SER A 123 1.94 42.96 16.66
C SER A 123 1.80 44.49 16.55
N SER A 124 1.10 44.97 15.52
CA SER A 124 0.83 46.41 15.34
C SER A 124 -0.06 46.97 16.44
N VAL A 125 -1.10 46.21 16.84
CA VAL A 125 -1.97 46.58 17.98
C VAL A 125 -1.15 46.62 19.28
N HIS A 126 -0.28 45.65 19.53
CA HIS A 126 0.58 45.65 20.70
C HIS A 126 1.55 46.83 20.70
N ALA A 127 2.16 47.18 19.56
CA ALA A 127 3.03 48.34 19.45
C ALA A 127 2.31 49.65 19.79
N LEU A 128 1.05 49.81 19.35
CA LEU A 128 0.23 50.96 19.72
C LEU A 128 -0.06 51.01 21.22
N LYS A 129 -0.45 49.90 21.83
CA LYS A 129 -0.71 49.83 23.28
C LYS A 129 0.54 50.15 24.10
N ILE A 130 1.71 49.64 23.69
CA ILE A 130 2.99 49.96 24.34
C ILE A 130 3.25 51.46 24.27
N LYS A 131 3.09 52.08 23.09
CA LYS A 131 3.29 53.53 22.93
C LYS A 131 2.30 54.35 23.77
N GLU A 132 1.04 53.94 23.84
CA GLU A 132 0.04 54.60 24.69
C GLU A 132 0.46 54.54 26.17
N VAL A 133 0.85 53.36 26.66
CA VAL A 133 1.34 53.19 28.04
C VAL A 133 2.58 54.03 28.30
N ASP A 134 3.53 54.07 27.35
CA ASP A 134 4.75 54.88 27.44
C ASP A 134 4.42 56.37 27.56
N THR A 135 3.51 56.89 26.72
CA THR A 135 3.05 58.29 26.81
C THR A 135 2.34 58.60 28.13
N ARG A 136 1.59 57.65 28.69
CA ARG A 136 0.93 57.81 29.99
C ARG A 136 1.95 57.86 31.12
N ILE A 137 2.97 57.00 31.10
CA ILE A 137 4.07 57.01 32.08
C ILE A 137 4.78 58.36 32.05
N GLU A 138 5.14 58.87 30.88
CA GLU A 138 5.78 60.18 30.75
C GLU A 138 4.91 61.32 31.31
N SER A 139 3.60 61.27 31.05
CA SER A 139 2.65 62.23 31.63
C SER A 139 2.58 62.14 33.15
N GLU A 140 2.56 60.94 33.72
CA GLU A 140 2.55 60.73 35.17
C GLU A 140 3.87 61.22 35.80
N ILE A 141 5.02 60.97 35.16
CA ILE A 141 6.34 61.48 35.59
C ILE A 141 6.35 63.01 35.59
N ALA A 142 5.85 63.65 34.52
CA ALA A 142 5.75 65.11 34.44
C ALA A 142 4.85 65.68 35.55
N GLY A 143 3.71 65.03 35.81
CA GLY A 143 2.81 65.36 36.91
C GLY A 143 3.51 65.28 38.27
N LEU A 144 4.23 64.19 38.56
CA LEU A 144 5.00 64.03 39.79
C LEU A 144 6.08 65.11 39.95
N ARG A 145 6.81 65.44 38.88
CA ARG A 145 7.81 66.52 38.88
C ARG A 145 7.19 67.87 39.23
N SER A 146 6.01 68.18 38.67
CA SER A 146 5.27 69.40 38.96
C SER A 146 4.83 69.47 40.43
N THR A 147 4.28 68.37 40.96
CA THR A 147 3.88 68.26 42.37
C THR A 147 5.07 68.46 43.31
N ILE A 148 6.24 67.88 43.00
CA ILE A 148 7.47 68.09 43.78
C ILE A 148 7.92 69.55 43.73
N ALA A 149 7.88 70.20 42.56
CA ALA A 149 8.25 71.60 42.42
C ALA A 149 7.33 72.52 43.24
N SER A 150 6.01 72.27 43.19
CA SER A 150 5.02 72.97 44.00
C SER A 150 5.28 72.77 45.51
N ALA A 151 5.55 71.54 45.95
CA ALA A 151 5.89 71.25 47.34
C ALA A 151 7.13 72.03 47.80
N LYS A 152 8.18 72.12 46.97
CA LYS A 152 9.38 72.92 47.28
C LYS A 152 9.07 74.40 47.44
N ILE A 153 8.24 74.97 46.55
CA ILE A 153 7.82 76.38 46.62
C ILE A 153 7.01 76.62 47.89
N ASN A 154 6.06 75.73 48.22
CA ASN A 154 5.25 75.84 49.43
C ASN A 154 6.14 75.83 50.67
N VAL A 155 7.11 74.90 50.77
CA VAL A 155 8.06 74.86 51.89
C VAL A 155 8.85 76.17 52.00
N LEU A 156 9.31 76.73 50.87
CA LEU A 156 10.05 77.99 50.86
C LEU A 156 9.18 79.18 51.30
N GLN A 157 7.92 79.22 50.87
CA GLN A 157 6.94 80.21 51.34
C GLN A 157 6.68 80.10 52.84
N TYR A 158 6.52 78.88 53.37
CA TYR A 158 6.40 78.64 54.80
C TYR A 158 7.62 79.15 55.57
N LEU A 159 8.83 78.89 55.08
CA LEU A 159 10.07 79.40 55.69
C LEU A 159 10.11 80.93 55.71
N VAL A 160 9.75 81.60 54.61
CA VAL A 160 9.68 83.06 54.55
C VAL A 160 8.65 83.61 55.53
N GLY A 161 7.48 82.96 55.63
CA GLY A 161 6.42 83.34 56.59
C GLY A 161 6.89 83.23 58.03
N VAL A 162 7.54 82.12 58.40
CA VAL A 162 8.10 81.92 59.75
C VAL A 162 9.20 82.95 60.04
N ALA A 163 10.16 83.14 59.13
CA ALA A 163 11.25 84.11 59.32
C ALA A 163 10.74 85.54 59.49
N THR A 164 9.75 85.94 58.68
CA THR A 164 9.12 87.27 58.77
C THR A 164 8.34 87.42 60.07
N GLY A 165 7.60 86.39 60.50
CA GLY A 165 6.89 86.37 61.78
C GLY A 165 7.83 86.50 62.98
N CYS A 166 8.92 85.73 63.00
CA CYS A 166 9.97 85.86 64.02
C CYS A 166 10.60 87.26 64.01
N GLY A 167 10.91 87.80 62.83
CA GLY A 167 11.43 89.16 62.69
C GLY A 167 10.48 90.24 63.21
N ALA A 168 9.18 90.13 62.91
CA ALA A 168 8.15 91.04 63.41
C ALA A 168 8.02 90.98 64.94
N LEU A 169 8.06 89.78 65.53
CA LEU A 169 8.04 89.62 66.99
C LEU A 169 9.27 90.23 67.65
N LEU A 170 10.46 90.04 67.08
CA LEU A 170 11.71 90.66 67.57
C LEU A 170 11.62 92.19 67.51
N LEU A 171 11.12 92.76 66.41
CA LEU A 171 10.93 94.21 66.28
C LEU A 171 9.89 94.74 67.28
N ALA A 172 8.79 94.02 67.50
CA ALA A 172 7.78 94.37 68.50
C ALA A 172 8.35 94.35 69.93
N TYR A 173 9.18 93.35 70.25
CA TYR A 173 9.88 93.24 71.53
C TYR A 173 10.86 94.41 71.74
N LEU A 174 11.71 94.71 70.73
CA LEU A 174 12.63 95.85 70.78
C LEU A 174 11.91 97.19 70.94
N ARG A 175 10.70 97.34 70.38
CA ARG A 175 9.86 98.53 70.54
C ARG A 175 9.25 98.65 71.93
N MET A 176 8.92 97.56 72.62
CA MET A 176 8.36 97.57 73.97
C MET A 176 9.41 98.00 75.03
N PHE A 177 10.70 97.80 74.75
CA PHE A 177 11.83 98.18 75.62
C PHE A 177 12.40 99.58 75.35
N ARG A 178 11.72 100.41 74.55
CA ARG A 178 12.14 101.77 74.18
C ARG A 178 11.02 102.77 74.42
#